data_AF-A0A8J7GD85-F1
#
_entry.id   AF-A0A8J7GD85-F1
#
_cell.length_a   1.000
_cell.length_b   1.000
_cell.length_c   1.000
_cell.angle_alpha   90.00
_cell.angle_beta   90.00
_cell.angle_gamma   90.00
#
_symmetry.space_group_name_H-M   'P 1'
#
loop_
_entity.id
_entity.type
_entity.pdbx_description
1 polymer ?
#
loop_
_entity_poly.entity_id
_entity_poly.type
_entity_poly.pdbx_seq_one_letter_code
_entity_poly.pdbx_strand_id
1 'polypeptide(L)'
;MMTDTFRLRATAAFVREHDAAALLPFLLPELDGLETRALAERCRFSHAALVVFPPDPETLRAELAASGLLSDQAPRPSVVVRDRLAERHRRGADTLDVTILRPPVHGPDGVHRTVEVFVLPVPPGSDLAELARHERANEDEAHVAFAVDDPDPLVLHGLRAILLRRGAVPDGGGYNPHEDATVFYFGTPQAKVRYQRLELYAPGDHRDVLDVHLGPHADQPAERLLRLLTGAWTTQALAAAAELGVPDAMDTRADTDVADLARATGTHPDGLARLLRYLAMLGVVAWGRDGFRLTELGALLRADEPHSMRPLALLYAGPFYRSFAQLAHAVRTGRDAFEHTFGEHHFAHFARHPELADLFDRSMAASSRMFEPVPAHPVFDSARRVVDIAGGNGALLGRILTAHPHLTGVLLERPHVLAGARRSLAVAGCAERCAYVAGDFADVPPGADVYVLARILHDWDDDRCREILRHCADAMPAHATLLIVERVLPTDGAASLATAWDLHMMCNVGGRERTLAHYARLLDDAGLSLVGHRSLPLDATLLHARRTARPDVTG
;
A
#
# COMPACT_ATOMS: atom_id res chain seq x y z
N MET A 1 19.23 44.91 -0.08
CA MET A 1 19.71 43.56 -0.45
C MET A 1 20.50 43.04 0.74
N MET A 2 20.24 41.82 1.20
CA MET A 2 20.98 41.25 2.35
C MET A 2 22.42 40.96 1.92
N THR A 3 23.39 41.28 2.76
CA THR A 3 24.81 40.98 2.48
C THR A 3 25.09 39.50 2.71
N ASP A 4 26.13 38.96 2.07
CA ASP A 4 26.49 37.54 2.25
C ASP A 4 26.90 37.25 3.71
N THR A 5 27.58 38.18 4.39
CA THR A 5 27.83 38.10 5.84
C THR A 5 26.55 37.93 6.67
N PHE A 6 25.49 38.67 6.34
CA PHE A 6 24.21 38.52 7.06
C PHE A 6 23.61 37.15 6.81
N ARG A 7 23.59 36.70 5.55
CA ARG A 7 23.04 35.40 5.14
C ARG A 7 23.81 34.24 5.80
N LEU A 8 25.14 34.32 5.83
CA LEU A 8 26.01 33.35 6.51
C LEU A 8 25.73 33.28 8.01
N ARG A 9 25.66 34.43 8.69
CA ARG A 9 25.30 34.49 10.14
C ARG A 9 23.93 33.88 10.41
N ALA A 10 22.94 34.24 9.61
CA ALA A 10 21.59 33.73 9.77
C ALA A 10 21.51 32.22 9.51
N THR A 11 22.27 31.69 8.54
CA THR A 11 22.34 30.23 8.30
C THR A 11 23.06 29.52 9.44
N ALA A 12 24.17 30.07 9.94
CA ALA A 12 24.88 29.51 11.09
C ALA A 12 24.01 29.49 12.35
N ALA A 13 23.24 30.55 12.62
CA ALA A 13 22.26 30.57 13.71
C ALA A 13 21.17 29.51 13.53
N PHE A 14 20.59 29.42 12.32
CA PHE A 14 19.58 28.42 11.98
C PHE A 14 20.07 26.98 12.24
N VAL A 15 21.29 26.63 11.79
CA VAL A 15 21.88 25.29 11.99
C VAL A 15 22.09 24.98 13.49
N ARG A 16 22.41 25.99 14.31
CA ARG A 16 22.56 25.81 15.77
C ARG A 16 21.22 25.57 16.44
N GLU A 17 20.18 26.28 16.05
CA GLU A 17 18.94 26.38 16.82
C GLU A 17 17.91 25.28 16.51
N HIS A 18 18.05 24.54 15.41
CA HIS A 18 17.03 23.60 14.93
C HIS A 18 17.51 22.16 14.89
N ASP A 19 16.63 21.18 15.06
CA ASP A 19 16.89 19.74 14.89
C ASP A 19 15.95 19.12 13.84
N ALA A 20 16.10 17.81 13.59
CA ALA A 20 15.27 17.14 12.59
C ALA A 20 13.77 17.12 12.95
N ALA A 21 13.45 16.91 14.22
CA ALA A 21 12.07 16.80 14.70
C ALA A 21 11.32 18.14 14.60
N ALA A 22 12.02 19.26 14.76
CA ALA A 22 11.47 20.60 14.58
C ALA A 22 11.34 20.99 13.11
N LEU A 23 12.30 20.60 12.26
CA LEU A 23 12.36 21.04 10.85
C LEU A 23 11.46 20.24 9.92
N LEU A 24 11.28 18.94 10.15
CA LEU A 24 10.48 18.10 9.25
C LEU A 24 9.01 18.58 9.15
N PRO A 25 8.29 18.84 10.25
CA PRO A 25 6.93 19.39 10.19
C PRO A 25 6.88 20.81 9.63
N PHE A 26 7.98 21.57 9.72
CA PHE A 26 8.05 22.92 9.15
C PHE A 26 8.17 22.89 7.62
N LEU A 27 8.99 21.98 7.09
CA LEU A 27 9.19 21.79 5.64
C LEU A 27 8.02 21.05 4.99
N LEU A 28 7.35 20.19 5.74
CA LEU A 28 6.20 19.40 5.30
C LEU A 28 5.08 19.45 6.36
N PRO A 29 4.21 20.49 6.31
CA PRO A 29 3.18 20.74 7.33
C PRO A 29 2.13 19.63 7.48
N GLU A 30 2.00 18.77 6.47
CA GLU A 30 1.04 17.66 6.44
C GLU A 30 1.61 16.34 7.01
N LEU A 31 2.85 16.35 7.53
CA LEU A 31 3.39 15.17 8.23
C LEU A 31 2.63 14.92 9.53
N ASP A 32 2.14 13.70 9.71
CA ASP A 32 1.57 13.30 10.99
C ASP A 32 2.66 12.97 12.04
N GLY A 33 2.23 12.77 13.29
CA GLY A 33 3.16 12.52 14.40
C GLY A 33 3.90 11.18 14.34
N LEU A 34 3.40 10.19 13.59
CA LEU A 34 4.07 8.90 13.39
C LEU A 34 5.09 8.99 12.26
N GLU A 35 4.74 9.64 11.15
CA GLU A 35 5.62 9.89 10.01
C GLU A 35 6.80 10.79 10.41
N THR A 36 6.54 11.83 11.21
CA THR A 36 7.59 12.71 11.74
C THR A 36 8.60 11.92 12.58
N ARG A 37 8.11 11.02 13.45
CA ARG A 37 8.99 10.16 14.26
C ARG A 37 9.77 9.18 13.40
N ALA A 38 9.10 8.52 12.45
CA ALA A 38 9.75 7.57 11.54
C ALA A 38 10.87 8.22 10.71
N LEU A 39 10.65 9.45 10.23
CA LEU A 39 11.67 10.24 9.55
C LEU A 39 12.80 10.65 10.51
N ALA A 40 12.47 11.17 11.69
CA ALA A 40 13.47 11.60 12.67
C ALA A 40 14.31 10.45 13.26
N GLU A 41 13.81 9.22 13.28
CA GLU A 41 14.54 8.01 13.69
C GLU A 41 15.55 7.52 12.63
N ARG A 42 15.35 7.88 11.36
CA ARG A 42 16.14 7.41 10.22
C ARG A 42 16.99 8.49 9.57
N CYS A 43 16.70 9.75 9.89
CA CYS A 43 17.31 10.92 9.30
C CYS A 43 17.70 11.93 10.38
N ARG A 44 18.94 12.38 10.34
CA ARG A 44 19.47 13.45 11.20
C ARG A 44 19.64 14.74 10.42
N PHE A 45 19.23 15.86 10.99
CA PHE A 45 19.52 17.17 10.39
C PHE A 45 21.04 17.38 10.35
N SER A 46 21.58 17.47 9.13
CA SER A 46 23.01 17.48 8.87
C SER A 46 23.54 18.89 8.69
N HIS A 47 22.95 19.64 7.75
CA HIS A 47 23.43 20.96 7.38
C HIS A 47 22.35 21.80 6.71
N ALA A 48 22.58 23.11 6.67
CA ALA A 48 21.86 24.01 5.79
C ALA A 48 22.85 24.66 4.83
N ALA A 49 22.44 24.85 3.58
CA ALA A 49 23.30 25.35 2.52
C ALA A 49 22.89 26.73 2.02
N LEU A 50 23.84 27.44 1.44
CA LEU A 50 23.63 28.69 0.70
C LEU A 50 24.75 28.94 -0.30
N VAL A 51 24.46 29.75 -1.31
CA VAL A 51 25.47 30.30 -2.23
C VAL A 51 25.84 31.74 -1.85
N VAL A 52 27.13 32.05 -1.88
CA VAL A 52 27.71 33.39 -1.64
C VAL A 52 28.60 33.82 -2.82
N PHE A 53 28.76 35.14 -2.98
CA PHE A 53 29.41 35.73 -4.15
C PHE A 53 30.47 36.78 -3.75
N PRO A 54 31.59 36.35 -3.16
CA PRO A 54 32.67 37.25 -2.76
C PRO A 54 33.42 37.80 -3.98
N PRO A 55 33.94 39.03 -3.92
CA PRO A 55 34.77 39.58 -5.00
C PRO A 55 36.15 38.93 -5.10
N ASP A 56 36.69 38.45 -3.98
CA ASP A 56 38.02 37.85 -3.86
C ASP A 56 38.11 36.92 -2.64
N PRO A 57 39.14 36.07 -2.53
CA PRO A 57 39.32 35.15 -1.41
C PRO A 57 39.53 35.82 -0.05
N GLU A 58 40.08 37.04 -0.01
CA GLU A 58 40.31 37.77 1.24
C GLU A 58 38.98 38.23 1.86
N THR A 59 38.09 38.75 1.02
CA THR A 59 36.73 39.12 1.38
C THR A 59 35.94 37.91 1.86
N LEU A 60 35.99 36.77 1.14
CA LEU A 60 35.36 35.52 1.59
C LEU A 60 35.83 35.12 3.00
N ARG A 61 37.15 35.16 3.24
CA ARG A 61 37.73 34.82 4.54
C ARG A 61 37.23 35.77 5.64
N ALA A 62 37.13 37.06 5.35
CA ALA A 62 36.61 38.06 6.28
C ALA A 62 35.11 37.84 6.58
N GLU A 63 34.30 37.51 5.58
CA GLU A 63 32.86 37.21 5.74
C GLU A 63 32.62 35.93 6.56
N LEU A 64 33.39 34.86 6.30
CA LEU A 64 33.37 33.63 7.08
C LEU A 64 33.80 33.87 8.54
N ALA A 65 34.88 34.63 8.76
CA ALA A 65 35.33 35.03 10.09
C ALA A 65 34.27 35.82 10.85
N ALA A 66 33.68 36.83 10.21
CA ALA A 66 32.61 37.63 10.79
C ALA A 66 31.36 36.81 11.12
N SER A 67 31.19 35.64 10.49
CA SER A 67 30.06 34.74 10.69
C SER A 67 30.35 33.58 11.65
N GLY A 68 31.59 33.46 12.16
CA GLY A 68 32.02 32.35 13.00
C GLY A 68 32.12 31.02 12.23
N LEU A 69 32.42 31.09 10.93
CA LEU A 69 32.47 29.96 9.99
C LEU A 69 33.86 29.79 9.38
N LEU A 70 34.93 30.18 10.10
CA LEU A 70 36.28 29.87 9.64
C LEU A 70 36.49 28.36 9.63
N SER A 71 37.08 27.86 8.55
CA SER A 71 37.38 26.45 8.36
C SER A 71 38.78 26.32 7.76
N ASP A 72 39.53 25.34 8.24
CA ASP A 72 40.82 24.94 7.67
C ASP A 72 40.65 23.94 6.51
N GLN A 73 39.41 23.60 6.16
CA GLN A 73 39.10 22.73 5.03
C GLN A 73 39.43 23.43 3.71
N ALA A 74 40.11 22.71 2.82
CA ALA A 74 40.33 23.16 1.46
C ALA A 74 39.00 23.22 0.69
N PRO A 75 38.74 24.29 -0.10
CA PRO A 75 37.59 24.34 -0.99
C PRO A 75 37.62 23.18 -1.99
N ARG A 76 36.46 22.59 -2.26
CA ARG A 76 36.31 21.54 -3.29
C ARG A 76 35.45 22.07 -4.44
N PRO A 77 35.63 21.63 -5.69
CA PRO A 77 34.71 21.98 -6.77
C PRO A 77 33.29 21.45 -6.51
N SER A 78 32.26 22.26 -6.76
CA SER A 78 30.85 21.85 -6.69
C SER A 78 30.27 21.74 -8.10
N VAL A 79 30.22 20.51 -8.62
CA VAL A 79 29.74 20.24 -9.99
C VAL A 79 28.23 20.45 -10.11
N VAL A 80 27.45 19.96 -9.14
CA VAL A 80 25.99 20.01 -9.18
C VAL A 80 25.48 21.46 -9.16
N VAL A 81 25.95 22.28 -8.22
CA VAL A 81 25.50 23.68 -8.12
C VAL A 81 26.02 24.52 -9.28
N ARG A 82 27.24 24.26 -9.75
CA ARG A 82 27.78 24.91 -10.97
C ARG A 82 26.88 24.66 -12.17
N ASP A 83 26.52 23.41 -12.43
CA ASP A 83 25.73 23.03 -13.59
C ASP A 83 24.30 23.60 -13.49
N ARG A 84 23.70 23.62 -12.29
CA ARG A 84 22.40 24.27 -12.03
C ARG A 84 22.43 25.78 -12.26
N LEU A 85 23.45 26.47 -11.75
CA LEU A 85 23.62 27.91 -11.97
C LEU A 85 23.83 28.21 -13.46
N ALA A 86 24.64 27.39 -14.14
CA ALA A 86 24.87 27.50 -15.57
C ALA A 86 23.58 27.32 -16.36
N GLU A 87 22.77 26.31 -16.05
CA GLU A 87 21.48 26.07 -16.70
C GLU A 87 20.48 27.22 -16.46
N ARG A 88 20.27 27.59 -15.19
CA ARG A 88 19.31 28.64 -14.80
C ARG A 88 19.60 29.98 -15.47
N HIS A 89 20.89 30.33 -15.54
CA HIS A 89 21.36 31.59 -16.14
C HIS A 89 21.79 31.45 -17.60
N ARG A 90 21.55 30.29 -18.22
CA ARG A 90 21.85 29.98 -19.64
C ARG A 90 23.31 30.28 -20.03
N ARG A 91 24.25 29.85 -19.20
CA ARG A 91 25.69 29.99 -19.37
C ARG A 91 26.37 28.62 -19.55
N GLY A 92 27.59 28.63 -20.08
CA GLY A 92 28.43 27.43 -20.10
C GLY A 92 28.91 27.10 -18.68
N ALA A 93 28.81 25.83 -18.26
CA ALA A 93 29.25 25.43 -16.91
C ALA A 93 30.75 25.66 -16.68
N ASP A 94 31.55 25.58 -17.74
CA ASP A 94 32.98 25.90 -17.76
C ASP A 94 33.28 27.39 -17.46
N THR A 95 32.28 28.25 -17.55
CA THR A 95 32.41 29.69 -17.24
C THR A 95 32.19 30.02 -15.76
N LEU A 96 31.79 29.05 -14.93
CA LEU A 96 31.50 29.23 -13.51
C LEU A 96 32.47 28.41 -12.65
N ASP A 97 33.23 29.09 -11.80
CA ASP A 97 34.10 28.45 -10.80
C ASP A 97 33.38 28.39 -9.45
N VAL A 98 32.58 27.33 -9.25
CA VAL A 98 31.84 27.13 -8.00
C VAL A 98 32.59 26.14 -7.12
N THR A 99 32.91 26.58 -5.90
CA THR A 99 33.50 25.72 -4.87
C THR A 99 32.56 25.54 -3.69
N ILE A 100 32.83 24.54 -2.85
CA ILE A 100 32.07 24.23 -1.64
C ILE A 100 33.00 24.23 -0.42
N LEU A 101 32.50 24.81 0.67
CA LEU A 101 33.09 24.79 2.00
C LEU A 101 32.07 24.25 3.00
N ARG A 102 32.51 23.45 3.99
CA ARG A 102 31.64 22.89 5.03
C ARG A 102 32.10 23.25 6.44
N PRO A 103 32.16 24.55 6.80
CA PRO A 103 32.53 24.97 8.16
C PRO A 103 31.64 24.28 9.21
N PRO A 104 32.26 23.73 10.28
CA PRO A 104 31.53 23.08 11.34
C PRO A 104 30.74 24.10 12.17
N VAL A 105 29.57 23.67 12.62
CA VAL A 105 28.71 24.41 13.54
C VAL A 105 28.26 23.47 14.64
N HIS A 106 28.56 23.84 15.88
CA HIS A 106 28.18 23.06 17.04
C HIS A 106 26.77 23.47 17.48
N GLY A 107 25.83 22.51 17.44
CA GLY A 107 24.51 22.66 18.04
C GLY A 107 24.56 22.57 19.58
N PRO A 108 23.46 22.93 20.27
CA PRO A 108 23.36 22.88 21.74
C PRO A 108 23.57 21.46 22.29
N ASP A 109 23.29 20.42 21.50
CA ASP A 109 23.38 19.01 21.90
C ASP A 109 24.77 18.40 21.64
N GLY A 110 25.75 19.19 21.20
CA GLY A 110 27.10 18.71 20.86
C GLY A 110 27.19 17.93 19.54
N VAL A 111 26.07 17.75 18.84
CA VAL A 111 26.01 17.10 17.53
C VAL A 111 26.75 17.94 16.48
N HIS A 112 27.66 17.30 15.74
CA HIS A 112 28.42 17.95 14.68
C HIS A 112 27.53 18.20 13.46
N ARG A 113 27.24 19.47 13.19
CA ARG A 113 26.53 19.94 11.99
C ARG A 113 27.45 20.84 11.18
N THR A 114 27.06 21.16 9.95
CA THR A 114 27.83 22.07 9.10
C THR A 114 26.93 23.14 8.50
N VAL A 115 27.54 24.25 8.10
CA VAL A 115 26.95 25.13 7.09
C VAL A 115 27.62 24.78 5.77
N GLU A 116 26.86 24.50 4.74
CA GLU A 116 27.40 24.23 3.41
C GLU A 116 27.40 25.51 2.59
N VAL A 117 28.58 26.03 2.29
CA VAL A 117 28.76 27.31 1.61
C VAL A 117 29.26 27.06 0.20
N PHE A 118 28.39 27.27 -0.78
CA PHE A 118 28.79 27.35 -2.19
C PHE A 118 29.35 28.73 -2.48
N VAL A 119 30.49 28.79 -3.13
CA VAL A 119 31.20 30.04 -3.40
C VAL A 119 31.36 30.18 -4.90
N LEU A 120 30.80 31.24 -5.47
CA LEU A 120 31.09 31.68 -6.84
C LEU A 120 31.74 33.06 -6.77
N PRO A 121 33.05 33.21 -7.07
CA PRO A 121 33.71 34.51 -7.07
C PRO A 121 33.09 35.47 -8.10
N VAL A 122 32.81 36.70 -7.69
CA VAL A 122 32.21 37.74 -8.55
C VAL A 122 33.03 39.04 -8.42
N PRO A 123 34.15 39.15 -9.16
CA PRO A 123 34.99 40.34 -9.14
C PRO A 123 34.21 41.61 -9.55
N PRO A 124 34.58 42.79 -9.04
CA PRO A 124 33.93 44.05 -9.42
C PRO A 124 33.96 44.26 -10.94
N GLY A 125 32.79 44.55 -11.53
CA GLY A 125 32.65 44.76 -12.98
C GLY A 125 32.54 43.48 -13.82
N SER A 126 32.51 42.29 -13.19
CA SER A 126 32.24 41.04 -13.91
C SER A 126 30.78 40.97 -14.41
N ASP A 127 30.58 40.19 -15.47
CA ASP A 127 29.27 39.89 -16.05
C ASP A 127 28.42 38.93 -15.18
N LEU A 128 29.00 38.42 -14.08
CA LEU A 128 28.34 37.60 -13.07
C LEU A 128 27.53 38.42 -12.04
N ALA A 129 27.64 39.75 -12.06
CA ALA A 129 26.96 40.61 -11.09
C ALA A 129 25.42 40.50 -11.13
N GLU A 130 24.83 40.27 -12.30
CA GLU A 130 23.39 40.08 -12.44
C GLU A 130 22.93 38.72 -11.87
N LEU A 131 23.67 37.65 -12.18
CA LEU A 131 23.46 36.32 -11.61
C LEU A 131 23.53 36.38 -10.07
N ALA A 132 24.58 36.97 -9.52
CA ALA A 132 24.74 37.09 -8.06
C ALA A 132 23.61 37.89 -7.40
N ARG A 133 23.07 38.91 -8.08
CA ARG A 133 21.91 39.65 -7.59
C ARG A 133 20.64 38.79 -7.61
N HIS A 134 20.40 38.03 -8.67
CA HIS A 134 19.27 37.13 -8.78
C HIS A 134 19.30 36.06 -7.66
N GLU A 135 20.42 35.36 -7.53
CA GLU A 135 20.59 34.28 -6.55
C GLU A 135 20.51 34.76 -5.10
N ARG A 136 21.02 35.97 -4.80
CA ARG A 136 20.84 36.59 -3.46
C ARG A 136 19.39 36.96 -3.16
N ALA A 137 18.58 37.25 -4.18
CA ALA A 137 17.19 37.66 -3.99
C ALA A 137 16.25 36.45 -3.85
N ASN A 138 16.49 35.39 -4.62
CA ASN A 138 15.62 34.21 -4.67
C ASN A 138 16.08 33.08 -3.74
N GLU A 139 17.38 33.02 -3.43
CA GLU A 139 17.99 31.96 -2.62
C GLU A 139 17.73 30.55 -3.17
N ASP A 140 17.74 30.38 -4.50
CA ASP A 140 17.36 29.14 -5.19
C ASP A 140 18.25 27.93 -4.87
N GLU A 141 19.45 28.15 -4.32
CA GLU A 141 20.36 27.09 -3.85
C GLU A 141 20.36 26.89 -2.33
N ALA A 142 19.55 27.66 -1.60
CA ALA A 142 19.40 27.48 -0.16
C ALA A 142 18.54 26.25 0.14
N HIS A 143 19.10 25.30 0.89
CA HIS A 143 18.41 24.06 1.23
C HIS A 143 18.77 23.56 2.64
N VAL A 144 17.96 22.63 3.14
CA VAL A 144 18.16 21.94 4.42
C VAL A 144 18.36 20.46 4.12
N ALA A 145 19.44 19.88 4.65
CA ALA A 145 19.81 18.51 4.38
C ALA A 145 19.65 17.60 5.60
N PHE A 146 19.15 16.40 5.34
CA PHE A 146 18.97 15.33 6.30
C PHE A 146 19.82 14.14 5.88
N ALA A 147 20.80 13.79 6.72
CA ALA A 147 21.63 12.62 6.49
C ALA A 147 20.90 11.35 6.95
N VAL A 148 20.89 10.33 6.09
CA VAL A 148 20.36 9.01 6.41
C VAL A 148 21.43 8.22 7.16
N ASP A 149 21.10 7.69 8.33
CA ASP A 149 22.07 7.01 9.21
C ASP A 149 22.52 5.64 8.65
N ASP A 150 21.58 4.89 8.05
CA ASP A 150 21.81 3.55 7.47
C ASP A 150 21.04 3.44 6.15
N PRO A 151 21.58 4.00 5.05
CA PRO A 151 20.90 4.02 3.77
C PRO A 151 20.98 2.65 3.10
N ASP A 152 19.83 2.04 2.86
CA ASP A 152 19.65 0.94 1.92
C ASP A 152 18.54 1.29 0.90
N PRO A 153 18.45 0.59 -0.25
CA PRO A 153 17.46 0.92 -1.28
C PRO A 153 16.01 0.93 -0.78
N LEU A 154 15.63 0.01 0.12
CA LEU A 154 14.28 -0.04 0.69
C LEU A 154 14.00 1.16 1.60
N VAL A 155 14.96 1.51 2.45
CA VAL A 155 14.88 2.71 3.31
C VAL A 155 14.75 3.96 2.46
N LEU A 156 15.60 4.12 1.44
CA LEU A 156 15.58 5.30 0.57
C LEU A 156 14.29 5.40 -0.26
N HIS A 157 13.77 4.28 -0.77
CA HIS A 157 12.47 4.24 -1.42
C HIS A 157 11.33 4.61 -0.47
N GLY A 158 11.37 4.11 0.77
CA GLY A 158 10.39 4.44 1.82
C GLY A 158 10.38 5.92 2.16
N LEU A 159 11.55 6.49 2.45
CA LEU A 159 11.72 7.91 2.74
C LEU A 159 11.23 8.78 1.56
N ARG A 160 11.64 8.45 0.33
CA ARG A 160 11.16 9.12 -0.89
C ARG A 160 9.64 9.05 -1.00
N ALA A 161 9.03 7.88 -0.79
CA ALA A 161 7.59 7.72 -0.89
C ALA A 161 6.83 8.59 0.13
N ILE A 162 7.34 8.70 1.36
CA ILE A 162 6.75 9.58 2.40
C ILE A 162 6.81 11.04 1.94
N LEU A 163 7.98 11.51 1.50
CA LEU A 163 8.16 12.90 1.03
C LEU A 163 7.24 13.22 -0.16
N LEU A 164 7.16 12.33 -1.16
CA LEU A 164 6.30 12.50 -2.34
C LEU A 164 4.81 12.54 -1.99
N ARG A 165 4.35 11.69 -1.08
CA ARG A 165 2.94 11.67 -0.63
C ARG A 165 2.53 12.97 0.05
N ARG A 166 3.48 13.67 0.65
CA ARG A 166 3.27 14.94 1.37
C ARG A 166 3.60 16.17 0.52
N GLY A 167 3.67 16.00 -0.81
CA GLY A 167 3.75 17.10 -1.76
C GLY A 167 5.16 17.61 -2.06
N ALA A 168 6.21 16.95 -1.54
CA ALA A 168 7.57 17.21 -1.99
C ALA A 168 7.73 16.72 -3.44
N VAL A 169 8.47 17.45 -4.27
CA VAL A 169 8.66 17.11 -5.70
C VAL A 169 10.14 16.89 -5.96
N PRO A 170 10.57 15.83 -6.68
CA PRO A 170 11.99 15.66 -7.03
C PRO A 170 12.53 16.89 -7.76
N ASP A 171 13.68 17.39 -7.33
CA ASP A 171 14.33 18.62 -7.82
C ASP A 171 15.84 18.41 -8.07
N GLY A 172 16.16 17.25 -8.64
CA GLY A 172 17.51 16.84 -9.00
C GLY A 172 18.21 15.99 -7.94
N GLY A 173 19.51 15.82 -8.06
CA GLY A 173 20.29 14.92 -7.22
C GLY A 173 21.53 14.43 -7.96
N GLY A 174 22.39 13.68 -7.27
CA GLY A 174 23.65 13.24 -7.85
C GLY A 174 24.40 12.24 -6.98
N TYR A 175 25.22 11.41 -7.60
CA TYR A 175 26.22 10.62 -6.90
C TYR A 175 27.57 11.33 -6.97
N ASN A 176 28.21 11.54 -5.81
CA ASN A 176 29.53 12.13 -5.71
C ASN A 176 30.58 11.04 -5.38
N PRO A 177 31.41 10.62 -6.36
CA PRO A 177 32.41 9.57 -6.14
C PRO A 177 33.55 9.98 -5.20
N HIS A 178 33.74 11.27 -4.92
CA HIS A 178 34.76 11.74 -3.98
C HIS A 178 34.32 11.65 -2.52
N GLU A 179 33.01 11.57 -2.29
CA GLU A 179 32.42 11.49 -0.95
C GLU A 179 31.75 10.14 -0.68
N ASP A 180 31.70 9.28 -1.71
CA ASP A 180 30.93 8.04 -1.72
C ASP A 180 29.54 8.28 -1.12
N ALA A 181 28.78 9.15 -1.77
CA ALA A 181 27.47 9.56 -1.29
C ALA A 181 26.55 9.94 -2.45
N THR A 182 25.27 9.64 -2.26
CA THR A 182 24.17 9.95 -3.18
C THR A 182 23.25 10.98 -2.53
N VAL A 183 22.96 12.06 -3.24
CA VAL A 183 22.05 13.13 -2.77
C VAL A 183 20.77 13.16 -3.60
N PHE A 184 19.65 13.36 -2.92
CA PHE A 184 18.31 13.47 -3.52
C PHE A 184 17.70 14.81 -3.12
N TYR A 185 17.36 15.65 -4.11
CA TYR A 185 16.77 16.95 -3.86
C TYR A 185 15.26 16.93 -4.02
N PHE A 186 14.56 17.62 -3.13
CA PHE A 186 13.11 17.79 -3.20
C PHE A 186 12.76 19.26 -3.07
N GLY A 187 11.97 19.79 -4.00
CA GLY A 187 11.30 21.07 -3.86
C GLY A 187 10.15 20.96 -2.86
N THR A 188 9.98 21.98 -2.01
CA THR A 188 8.92 22.06 -0.99
C THR A 188 7.99 23.26 -1.27
N PRO A 189 6.93 23.11 -2.08
CA PRO A 189 6.10 24.23 -2.58
C PRO A 189 5.40 25.04 -1.49
N GLN A 190 5.27 24.47 -0.29
CA GLN A 190 4.52 25.03 0.84
C GLN A 190 5.44 25.62 1.92
N ALA A 191 6.77 25.54 1.77
CA ALA A 191 7.72 26.07 2.74
C ALA A 191 7.62 27.60 2.78
N LYS A 192 6.95 28.13 3.81
CA LYS A 192 6.95 29.56 4.11
C LYS A 192 8.29 29.91 4.76
N VAL A 193 9.21 30.48 3.96
CA VAL A 193 10.47 31.18 4.35
C VAL A 193 11.80 30.40 4.07
N ARG A 194 12.79 31.16 3.57
CA ARG A 194 14.24 30.94 3.32
C ARG A 194 14.72 29.66 2.59
N TYR A 195 14.23 28.48 2.94
CA TYR A 195 14.71 27.21 2.36
C TYR A 195 13.57 26.51 1.63
N GLN A 196 13.62 26.55 0.29
CA GLN A 196 12.58 25.97 -0.57
C GLN A 196 12.89 24.53 -1.03
N ARG A 197 14.02 23.98 -0.55
CA ARG A 197 14.49 22.67 -0.94
C ARG A 197 14.94 21.87 0.27
N LEU A 198 14.60 20.58 0.24
CA LEU A 198 15.04 19.55 1.16
C LEU A 198 16.03 18.64 0.44
N GLU A 199 17.14 18.30 1.08
CA GLU A 199 18.10 17.29 0.62
C GLU A 199 18.02 16.05 1.51
N LEU A 200 17.96 14.87 0.90
CA LEU A 200 18.34 13.62 1.56
C LEU A 200 19.77 13.26 1.17
N TYR A 201 20.65 13.20 2.15
CA TYR A 201 22.04 12.80 1.98
C TYR A 201 22.20 11.34 2.40
N ALA A 202 22.57 10.46 1.46
CA ALA A 202 22.75 9.04 1.70
C ALA A 202 24.22 8.64 1.46
N PRO A 203 24.99 8.26 2.49
CA PRO A 203 26.28 7.61 2.29
C PRO A 203 26.16 6.38 1.37
N GLY A 204 27.11 6.19 0.46
CA GLY A 204 27.18 5.10 -0.52
C GLY A 204 26.65 5.45 -1.92
N ASP A 205 26.88 4.51 -2.84
CA ASP A 205 26.39 4.52 -4.22
C ASP A 205 24.97 3.93 -4.30
N HIS A 206 23.98 4.81 -4.43
CA HIS A 206 22.55 4.47 -4.55
C HIS A 206 22.00 4.98 -5.88
N ARG A 207 22.80 4.86 -6.96
CA ARG A 207 22.43 5.36 -8.28
C ARG A 207 21.18 4.71 -8.87
N ASP A 208 20.86 3.48 -8.47
CA ASP A 208 19.62 2.80 -8.81
C ASP A 208 18.38 3.53 -8.26
N VAL A 209 18.43 3.96 -6.99
CA VAL A 209 17.37 4.78 -6.39
C VAL A 209 17.38 6.19 -6.96
N LEU A 210 18.58 6.73 -7.24
CA LEU A 210 18.74 8.06 -7.85
C LEU A 210 18.14 8.10 -9.25
N ASP A 211 18.30 7.07 -10.07
CA ASP A 211 17.72 6.97 -11.40
C ASP A 211 16.19 6.98 -11.33
N VAL A 212 15.59 6.38 -10.30
CA VAL A 212 14.14 6.46 -10.05
C VAL A 212 13.73 7.86 -9.55
N HIS A 213 14.60 8.55 -8.83
CA HIS A 213 14.37 9.90 -8.34
C HIS A 213 14.49 10.97 -9.43
N LEU A 214 15.51 10.86 -10.28
CA LEU A 214 15.83 11.75 -11.40
C LEU A 214 15.06 11.41 -12.68
N GLY A 215 14.65 10.15 -12.83
CA GLY A 215 13.88 9.69 -13.97
C GLY A 215 12.59 10.50 -14.12
N PRO A 216 12.06 10.66 -15.34
CA PRO A 216 10.81 11.36 -15.61
C PRO A 216 9.61 10.60 -15.00
N HIS A 217 9.47 10.68 -13.68
CA HIS A 217 8.47 9.98 -12.88
C HIS A 217 7.81 10.91 -11.86
N ALA A 218 7.54 12.16 -12.26
CA ALA A 218 6.15 12.57 -12.19
C ALA A 218 5.47 11.84 -13.35
N ASP A 219 4.86 10.69 -13.07
CA ASP A 219 4.11 9.92 -14.06
C ASP A 219 3.34 10.88 -14.98
N GLN A 220 3.75 11.01 -16.25
CA GLN A 220 2.92 11.73 -17.20
C GLN A 220 1.55 11.05 -17.15
N PRO A 221 0.45 11.81 -16.96
CA PRO A 221 -0.86 11.21 -16.71
C PRO A 221 -1.24 10.13 -17.74
N ALA A 222 -0.81 10.29 -18.99
CA ALA A 222 -1.00 9.32 -20.07
C ALA A 222 -0.30 7.97 -19.81
N GLU A 223 0.93 7.96 -19.33
CA GLU A 223 1.67 6.72 -19.06
C GLU A 223 1.11 5.97 -17.85
N ARG A 224 0.74 6.68 -16.80
CA ARG A 224 0.07 6.09 -15.64
C ARG A 224 -1.28 5.51 -16.03
N LEU A 225 -2.06 6.24 -16.81
CA LEU A 225 -3.34 5.76 -17.32
C LEU A 225 -3.13 4.52 -18.19
N LEU A 226 -2.13 4.51 -19.08
CA LEU A 226 -1.80 3.35 -19.89
C LEU A 226 -1.52 2.14 -19.01
N ARG A 227 -0.66 2.26 -17.98
CA ARG A 227 -0.38 1.16 -17.04
C ARG A 227 -1.66 0.63 -16.37
N LEU A 228 -2.53 1.53 -15.91
CA LEU A 228 -3.82 1.15 -15.31
C LEU A 228 -4.72 0.40 -16.31
N LEU A 229 -4.82 0.86 -17.56
CA LEU A 229 -5.62 0.23 -18.61
C LEU A 229 -5.14 -1.19 -18.95
N THR A 230 -3.83 -1.44 -18.85
CA THR A 230 -3.25 -2.75 -19.17
C THR A 230 -3.41 -3.80 -18.06
N GLY A 231 -3.96 -3.44 -16.89
CA GLY A 231 -4.13 -4.38 -15.78
C GLY A 231 -4.96 -5.63 -16.12
N ALA A 232 -5.89 -5.51 -17.06
CA ALA A 232 -6.68 -6.64 -17.57
C ALA A 232 -5.82 -7.74 -18.22
N TRP A 233 -4.71 -7.36 -18.85
CA TRP A 233 -3.76 -8.30 -19.45
C TRP A 233 -3.03 -9.10 -18.37
N THR A 234 -2.70 -8.46 -17.25
CA THR A 234 -2.11 -9.14 -16.08
C THR A 234 -3.02 -10.24 -15.56
N THR A 235 -4.31 -9.95 -15.35
CA THR A 235 -5.28 -10.96 -14.88
C THR A 235 -5.36 -12.16 -15.83
N GLN A 236 -5.46 -11.91 -17.13
CA GLN A 236 -5.53 -12.98 -18.13
C GLN A 236 -4.21 -13.75 -18.27
N ALA A 237 -3.06 -13.09 -18.19
CA ALA A 237 -1.75 -13.75 -18.28
C ALA A 237 -1.51 -14.72 -17.11
N LEU A 238 -1.85 -14.31 -15.88
CA LEU A 238 -1.77 -15.15 -14.69
C LEU A 238 -2.67 -16.38 -14.81
N ALA A 239 -3.92 -16.17 -15.24
CA ALA A 239 -4.86 -17.26 -15.42
C ALA A 239 -4.47 -18.20 -16.55
N ALA A 240 -3.98 -17.69 -17.69
CA ALA A 240 -3.50 -18.52 -18.79
C ALA A 240 -2.32 -19.39 -18.35
N ALA A 241 -1.37 -18.84 -17.58
CA ALA A 241 -0.26 -19.62 -17.03
C ALA A 241 -0.78 -20.74 -16.11
N ALA A 242 -1.73 -20.42 -15.23
CA ALA A 242 -2.33 -21.37 -14.29
C ALA A 242 -3.18 -22.44 -15.01
N GLU A 243 -3.94 -22.07 -16.05
CA GLU A 243 -4.74 -22.98 -16.86
C GLU A 243 -3.86 -23.97 -17.62
N LEU A 244 -2.79 -23.47 -18.25
CA LEU A 244 -1.83 -24.26 -19.03
C LEU A 244 -0.88 -25.11 -18.17
N GLY A 245 -0.97 -25.02 -16.84
CA GLY A 245 -0.10 -25.77 -15.92
C GLY A 245 1.37 -25.33 -15.97
N VAL A 246 1.64 -24.10 -16.39
CA VAL A 246 3.01 -23.56 -16.47
C VAL A 246 3.70 -23.56 -15.09
N PRO A 247 3.08 -23.07 -14.00
CA PRO A 247 3.69 -23.12 -12.66
C PRO A 247 4.00 -24.54 -12.18
N ASP A 248 3.16 -25.51 -12.54
CA ASP A 248 3.33 -26.92 -12.13
C ASP A 248 4.52 -27.59 -12.84
N ALA A 249 4.88 -27.09 -14.02
CA ALA A 249 5.96 -27.61 -14.85
C ALA A 249 7.32 -26.89 -14.63
N MET A 250 7.40 -25.97 -13.65
CA MET A 250 8.61 -25.19 -13.34
C MET A 250 9.07 -25.41 -11.89
N ASP A 251 10.35 -25.16 -11.64
CA ASP A 251 10.97 -25.25 -10.30
C ASP A 251 11.40 -23.86 -9.81
N THR A 252 11.44 -23.66 -8.49
CA THR A 252 11.88 -22.37 -7.89
C THR A 252 13.39 -22.23 -7.78
N ARG A 253 14.13 -23.33 -7.92
CA ARG A 253 15.60 -23.43 -7.78
C ARG A 253 16.30 -23.72 -9.11
N ALA A 254 15.61 -24.31 -10.08
CA ALA A 254 16.20 -24.69 -11.36
C ALA A 254 15.58 -23.90 -12.53
N ASP A 255 16.43 -23.49 -13.46
CA ASP A 255 16.00 -22.89 -14.72
C ASP A 255 15.44 -23.99 -15.64
N THR A 256 14.34 -23.69 -16.34
CA THR A 256 13.70 -24.58 -17.32
C THR A 256 13.75 -23.93 -18.70
N ASP A 257 14.25 -24.66 -19.69
CA ASP A 257 14.25 -24.22 -21.09
C ASP A 257 12.83 -24.08 -21.64
N VAL A 258 12.61 -23.09 -22.49
CA VAL A 258 11.28 -22.78 -23.03
C VAL A 258 10.75 -23.89 -23.94
N ALA A 259 11.60 -24.56 -24.72
CA ALA A 259 11.15 -25.63 -25.61
C ALA A 259 10.73 -26.87 -24.81
N ASP A 260 11.42 -27.17 -23.73
CA ASP A 260 11.05 -28.25 -22.81
C ASP A 260 9.75 -27.94 -22.07
N LEU A 261 9.61 -26.71 -21.55
CA LEU A 261 8.39 -26.27 -20.88
C LEU A 261 7.19 -26.25 -21.84
N ALA A 262 7.39 -25.84 -23.10
CA ALA A 262 6.36 -25.87 -24.13
C ALA A 262 5.90 -27.30 -24.44
N ARG A 263 6.82 -28.26 -24.48
CA ARG A 263 6.50 -29.68 -24.65
C ARG A 263 5.74 -30.23 -23.45
N ALA A 264 6.14 -29.88 -22.24
CA ALA A 264 5.51 -30.33 -21.00
C ALA A 264 4.07 -29.78 -20.84
N THR A 265 3.84 -28.55 -21.27
CA THR A 265 2.54 -27.86 -21.14
C THR A 265 1.65 -27.96 -22.39
N GLY A 266 2.16 -28.57 -23.47
CA GLY A 266 1.42 -28.68 -24.74
C GLY A 266 1.20 -27.33 -25.44
N THR A 267 2.13 -26.37 -25.28
CA THR A 267 1.98 -25.00 -25.79
C THR A 267 2.89 -24.71 -26.99
N HIS A 268 2.61 -23.62 -27.72
CA HIS A 268 3.47 -23.15 -28.80
C HIS A 268 4.70 -22.43 -28.23
N PRO A 269 5.95 -22.81 -28.60
CA PRO A 269 7.17 -22.28 -27.98
C PRO A 269 7.28 -20.74 -28.01
N ASP A 270 7.00 -20.09 -29.14
CA ASP A 270 7.04 -18.61 -29.22
C ASP A 270 5.94 -17.96 -28.36
N GLY A 271 4.76 -18.58 -28.32
CA GLY A 271 3.63 -18.06 -27.55
C GLY A 271 3.94 -18.12 -26.05
N LEU A 272 4.48 -19.25 -25.59
CA LEU A 272 4.93 -19.43 -24.22
C LEU A 272 6.09 -18.49 -23.88
N ALA A 273 7.08 -18.35 -24.76
CA ALA A 273 8.19 -17.42 -24.55
C ALA A 273 7.69 -15.99 -24.31
N ARG A 274 6.71 -15.53 -25.09
CA ARG A 274 6.09 -14.20 -24.93
C ARG A 274 5.37 -14.06 -23.59
N LEU A 275 4.61 -15.07 -23.19
CA LEU A 275 3.93 -15.10 -21.89
C LEU A 275 4.95 -15.06 -20.75
N LEU A 276 5.99 -15.90 -20.80
CA LEU A 276 7.04 -15.95 -19.78
C LEU A 276 7.79 -14.62 -19.65
N ARG A 277 8.07 -13.92 -20.75
CA ARG A 277 8.65 -12.56 -20.69
C ARG A 277 7.76 -11.58 -19.92
N TYR A 278 6.46 -11.65 -20.17
CA TYR A 278 5.49 -10.79 -19.48
C TYR A 278 5.37 -11.17 -17.99
N LEU A 279 5.32 -12.47 -17.68
CA LEU A 279 5.33 -12.95 -16.29
C LEU A 279 6.64 -12.64 -15.57
N ALA A 280 7.77 -12.58 -16.28
CA ALA A 280 9.06 -12.18 -15.73
C ALA A 280 9.07 -10.69 -15.34
N MET A 281 8.49 -9.83 -16.19
CA MET A 281 8.27 -8.42 -15.87
C MET A 281 7.41 -8.25 -14.60
N LEU A 282 6.43 -9.14 -14.39
CA LEU A 282 5.57 -9.16 -13.20
C LEU A 282 6.21 -9.84 -11.97
N GLY A 283 7.40 -10.44 -12.12
CA GLY A 283 8.09 -11.17 -11.05
C GLY A 283 7.48 -12.54 -10.70
N VAL A 284 6.60 -13.08 -11.53
CA VAL A 284 5.99 -14.42 -11.35
C VAL A 284 6.96 -15.53 -11.75
N VAL A 285 7.80 -15.25 -12.75
CA VAL A 285 8.96 -16.06 -13.13
C VAL A 285 10.20 -15.15 -13.14
N ALA A 286 11.39 -15.72 -13.16
CA ALA A 286 12.64 -14.97 -13.28
C ALA A 286 13.48 -15.50 -14.44
N TRP A 287 14.25 -14.60 -15.05
CA TRP A 287 15.25 -14.98 -16.03
C TRP A 287 16.36 -15.80 -15.37
N GLY A 288 16.60 -16.97 -15.96
CA GLY A 288 17.70 -17.87 -15.66
C GLY A 288 18.88 -17.66 -16.60
N ARG A 289 19.95 -18.45 -16.40
CA ARG A 289 21.04 -18.56 -17.38
C ARG A 289 20.59 -19.33 -18.62
N ASP A 290 19.84 -20.41 -18.39
CA ASP A 290 19.48 -21.39 -19.42
C ASP A 290 17.95 -21.45 -19.67
N GLY A 291 17.20 -20.43 -19.24
CA GLY A 291 15.74 -20.39 -19.42
C GLY A 291 15.03 -19.52 -18.39
N PHE A 292 13.93 -20.02 -17.84
CA PHE A 292 13.15 -19.35 -16.81
C PHE A 292 13.01 -20.22 -15.57
N ARG A 293 12.99 -19.61 -14.39
CA ARG A 293 12.63 -20.29 -13.12
C ARG A 293 11.39 -19.68 -12.51
N LEU A 294 10.64 -20.47 -11.75
CA LEU A 294 9.48 -19.99 -11.00
C LEU A 294 9.96 -19.14 -9.81
N THR A 295 9.25 -18.07 -9.47
CA THR A 295 9.51 -17.35 -8.21
C THR A 295 8.58 -17.86 -7.11
N GLU A 296 8.84 -17.46 -5.87
CA GLU A 296 7.91 -17.70 -4.75
C GLU A 296 6.50 -17.13 -5.02
N LEU A 297 6.39 -16.02 -5.77
CA LEU A 297 5.11 -15.47 -6.19
C LEU A 297 4.40 -16.41 -7.18
N GLY A 298 5.13 -16.93 -8.17
CA GLY A 298 4.57 -17.89 -9.13
C GLY A 298 4.22 -19.24 -8.52
N ALA A 299 4.91 -19.66 -7.46
CA ALA A 299 4.64 -20.89 -6.73
C ALA A 299 3.22 -20.91 -6.13
N LEU A 300 2.66 -19.74 -5.77
CA LEU A 300 1.27 -19.63 -5.31
C LEU A 300 0.22 -20.05 -6.36
N LEU A 301 0.60 -20.18 -7.63
CA LEU A 301 -0.28 -20.67 -8.71
C LEU A 301 -0.15 -22.16 -8.99
N ARG A 302 0.70 -22.90 -8.26
CA ARG A 302 0.81 -24.35 -8.38
C ARG A 302 -0.43 -25.05 -7.83
N ALA A 303 -0.79 -26.18 -8.41
CA ALA A 303 -1.93 -26.99 -7.99
C ALA A 303 -1.73 -27.66 -6.62
N ASP A 304 -0.50 -28.04 -6.32
CA ASP A 304 -0.11 -28.79 -5.12
C ASP A 304 0.25 -27.89 -3.92
N GLU A 305 0.23 -26.57 -4.11
CA GLU A 305 0.48 -25.61 -3.04
C GLU A 305 -0.69 -25.64 -2.02
N PRO A 306 -0.44 -25.86 -0.72
CA PRO A 306 -1.48 -25.94 0.30
C PRO A 306 -2.43 -24.73 0.36
N HIS A 307 -1.96 -23.57 -0.07
CA HIS A 307 -2.73 -22.33 -0.16
C HIS A 307 -2.78 -21.77 -1.58
N SER A 308 -2.89 -22.66 -2.57
CA SER A 308 -2.93 -22.31 -3.98
C SER A 308 -3.96 -21.23 -4.30
N MET A 309 -3.51 -20.20 -5.00
CA MET A 309 -4.32 -19.13 -5.58
C MET A 309 -4.76 -19.43 -7.02
N ARG A 310 -4.42 -20.60 -7.57
CA ARG A 310 -4.84 -21.03 -8.92
C ARG A 310 -6.37 -20.98 -9.12
N PRO A 311 -7.21 -21.51 -8.21
CA PRO A 311 -8.66 -21.41 -8.34
C PRO A 311 -9.13 -19.96 -8.48
N LEU A 312 -8.56 -19.06 -7.66
CA LEU A 312 -8.90 -17.64 -7.66
C LEU A 312 -8.52 -16.97 -8.98
N ALA A 313 -7.33 -17.25 -9.51
CA ALA A 313 -6.88 -16.72 -10.80
C ALA A 313 -7.83 -17.12 -11.94
N LEU A 314 -8.23 -18.40 -11.99
CA LEU A 314 -9.16 -18.91 -13.00
C LEU A 314 -10.56 -18.29 -12.87
N LEU A 315 -11.06 -18.16 -11.64
CA LEU A 315 -12.36 -17.55 -11.38
C LEU A 315 -12.37 -16.07 -11.81
N TYR A 316 -11.30 -15.33 -11.47
CA TYR A 316 -11.19 -13.90 -11.73
C TYR A 316 -11.01 -13.59 -13.22
N ALA A 317 -10.30 -14.44 -13.97
CA ALA A 317 -10.17 -14.32 -15.42
C ALA A 317 -11.35 -14.92 -16.20
N GLY A 318 -12.20 -15.70 -15.54
CA GLY A 318 -13.36 -16.38 -16.12
C GLY A 318 -14.66 -15.55 -15.98
N PRO A 319 -15.68 -16.06 -15.25
CA PRO A 319 -16.97 -15.39 -15.16
C PRO A 319 -16.91 -13.94 -14.65
N PHE A 320 -16.05 -13.66 -13.66
CA PHE A 320 -15.93 -12.31 -13.09
C PHE A 320 -15.30 -11.33 -14.07
N TYR A 321 -14.32 -11.76 -14.88
CA TYR A 321 -13.76 -10.92 -15.94
C TYR A 321 -14.83 -10.51 -16.96
N ARG A 322 -15.69 -11.46 -17.36
CA ARG A 322 -16.78 -11.19 -18.32
C ARG A 322 -17.83 -10.24 -17.75
N SER A 323 -18.17 -10.41 -16.46
CA SER A 323 -19.02 -9.47 -15.73
C SER A 323 -18.42 -8.06 -15.67
N PHE A 324 -17.14 -7.94 -15.29
CA PHE A 324 -16.44 -6.64 -15.25
C PHE A 324 -16.32 -5.96 -16.62
N ALA A 325 -16.27 -6.72 -17.72
CA ALA A 325 -16.34 -6.15 -19.06
C ALA A 325 -17.66 -5.39 -19.33
N GLN A 326 -18.70 -5.65 -18.53
CA GLN A 326 -20.00 -4.96 -18.55
C GLN A 326 -20.17 -3.97 -17.39
N LEU A 327 -19.11 -3.55 -16.70
CA LEU A 327 -19.19 -2.58 -15.59
C LEU A 327 -19.96 -1.29 -15.96
N ALA A 328 -19.82 -0.81 -17.21
CA ALA A 328 -20.56 0.36 -17.67
C ALA A 328 -22.09 0.15 -17.66
N HIS A 329 -22.58 -1.07 -17.85
CA HIS A 329 -24.00 -1.41 -17.66
C HIS A 329 -24.42 -1.21 -16.21
N ALA A 330 -23.62 -1.75 -15.28
CA ALA A 330 -23.92 -1.67 -13.86
C ALA A 330 -23.95 -0.22 -13.37
N VAL A 331 -22.96 0.58 -13.78
CA VAL A 331 -22.91 2.02 -13.46
C VAL A 331 -24.11 2.78 -14.03
N ARG A 332 -24.55 2.46 -15.26
CA ARG A 332 -25.68 3.16 -15.91
C ARG A 332 -27.03 2.80 -15.33
N THR A 333 -27.21 1.56 -14.89
CA THR A 333 -28.54 1.02 -14.56
C THR A 333 -28.73 0.75 -13.08
N GLY A 334 -27.65 0.67 -12.30
CA GLY A 334 -27.67 0.22 -10.91
C GLY A 334 -27.95 -1.27 -10.74
N ARG A 335 -28.05 -2.05 -11.83
CA ARG A 335 -28.23 -3.51 -11.81
C ARG A 335 -26.89 -4.22 -12.01
N ASP A 336 -26.74 -5.42 -11.48
CA ASP A 336 -25.46 -6.12 -11.58
C ASP A 336 -25.13 -6.54 -13.03
N ALA A 337 -23.83 -6.57 -13.32
CA ALA A 337 -23.31 -6.89 -14.64
C ALA A 337 -23.29 -8.40 -14.91
N PHE A 338 -23.26 -9.22 -13.86
CA PHE A 338 -23.25 -10.67 -13.97
C PHE A 338 -24.57 -11.20 -14.51
N GLU A 339 -25.71 -10.82 -13.92
CA GLU A 339 -27.04 -11.18 -14.41
C GLU A 339 -27.25 -10.66 -15.84
N HIS A 340 -26.77 -9.45 -16.15
CA HIS A 340 -26.83 -8.95 -17.53
C HIS A 340 -26.05 -9.84 -18.52
N THR A 341 -24.91 -10.38 -18.11
CA THR A 341 -24.02 -11.19 -18.95
C THR A 341 -24.49 -12.64 -19.08
N PHE A 342 -24.99 -13.23 -17.99
CA PHE A 342 -25.31 -14.66 -17.90
C PHE A 342 -26.82 -14.97 -17.89
N GLY A 343 -27.67 -13.93 -17.79
CA GLY A 343 -29.13 -14.06 -17.82
C GLY A 343 -29.76 -14.52 -16.52
N GLU A 344 -28.98 -14.70 -15.45
CA GLU A 344 -29.43 -15.12 -14.13
C GLU A 344 -28.45 -14.64 -13.04
N HIS A 345 -28.94 -14.53 -11.80
CA HIS A 345 -28.14 -14.12 -10.65
C HIS A 345 -26.95 -15.07 -10.39
N HIS A 346 -25.82 -14.52 -9.98
CA HIS A 346 -24.56 -15.23 -9.71
C HIS A 346 -24.73 -16.56 -8.95
N PHE A 347 -25.42 -16.54 -7.81
CA PHE A 347 -25.59 -17.75 -7.00
C PHE A 347 -26.47 -18.82 -7.64
N ALA A 348 -27.43 -18.43 -8.49
CA ALA A 348 -28.25 -19.38 -9.25
C ALA A 348 -27.43 -20.00 -10.38
N HIS A 349 -26.64 -19.19 -11.07
CA HIS A 349 -25.72 -19.64 -12.11
C HIS A 349 -24.74 -20.70 -11.58
N PHE A 350 -24.11 -20.45 -10.44
CA PHE A 350 -23.12 -21.37 -9.88
C PHE A 350 -23.77 -22.67 -9.38
N ALA A 351 -24.97 -22.59 -8.78
CA ALA A 351 -25.70 -23.79 -8.37
C ALA A 351 -26.06 -24.73 -9.55
N ARG A 352 -26.20 -24.18 -10.77
CA ARG A 352 -26.46 -24.96 -12.00
C ARG A 352 -25.19 -25.53 -12.65
N HIS A 353 -24.01 -25.06 -12.25
CA HIS A 353 -22.72 -25.44 -12.83
C HIS A 353 -21.77 -25.97 -11.73
N PRO A 354 -21.84 -27.28 -11.40
CA PRO A 354 -21.10 -27.86 -10.28
C PRO A 354 -19.58 -27.60 -10.30
N GLU A 355 -18.97 -27.55 -11.49
CA GLU A 355 -17.55 -27.22 -11.64
C GLU A 355 -17.22 -25.77 -11.26
N LEU A 356 -18.10 -24.82 -11.58
CA LEU A 356 -17.96 -23.42 -11.18
C LEU A 356 -18.23 -23.23 -9.69
N ALA A 357 -19.21 -23.95 -9.13
CA ALA A 357 -19.44 -23.95 -7.68
C ALA A 357 -18.20 -24.47 -6.93
N ASP A 358 -17.61 -25.59 -7.36
CA ASP A 358 -16.38 -26.11 -6.78
C ASP A 358 -15.20 -25.13 -6.93
N LEU A 359 -15.07 -24.50 -8.10
CA LEU A 359 -14.05 -23.47 -8.34
C LEU A 359 -14.23 -22.28 -7.40
N PHE A 360 -15.46 -21.81 -7.20
CA PHE A 360 -15.80 -20.72 -6.29
C PHE A 360 -15.46 -21.09 -4.84
N ASP A 361 -15.89 -22.26 -4.39
CA ASP A 361 -15.63 -22.76 -3.03
C ASP A 361 -14.12 -22.85 -2.75
N ARG A 362 -13.34 -23.38 -3.71
CA ARG A 362 -11.87 -23.42 -3.61
C ARG A 362 -11.24 -22.04 -3.65
N SER A 363 -11.78 -21.12 -4.44
CA SER A 363 -11.31 -19.72 -4.51
C SER A 363 -11.55 -18.98 -3.20
N MET A 364 -12.69 -19.23 -2.55
CA MET A 364 -13.01 -18.63 -1.26
C MET A 364 -12.11 -19.12 -0.13
N ALA A 365 -11.57 -20.35 -0.23
CA ALA A 365 -10.59 -20.88 0.72
C ALA A 365 -9.24 -20.13 0.68
N ALA A 366 -8.84 -19.60 -0.48
CA ALA A 366 -7.60 -18.82 -0.62
C ALA A 366 -7.65 -17.49 0.17
N SER A 367 -8.84 -16.99 0.51
CA SER A 367 -9.03 -15.80 1.36
C SER A 367 -9.06 -16.10 2.87
N SER A 368 -8.77 -17.33 3.29
CA SER A 368 -8.89 -17.79 4.68
C SER A 368 -8.07 -17.00 5.71
N ARG A 369 -6.98 -16.33 5.30
CA ARG A 369 -6.17 -15.44 6.16
C ARG A 369 -6.99 -14.32 6.80
N MET A 370 -8.03 -13.83 6.12
CA MET A 370 -8.95 -12.83 6.67
C MET A 370 -9.57 -13.29 7.99
N PHE A 371 -9.90 -14.57 8.08
CA PHE A 371 -10.54 -15.16 9.24
C PHE A 371 -9.55 -15.51 10.35
N GLU A 372 -8.24 -15.35 10.11
CA GLU A 372 -7.21 -15.86 11.01
C GLU A 372 -7.39 -15.46 12.48
N PRO A 373 -7.64 -14.17 12.79
CA PRO A 373 -7.79 -13.71 14.15
C PRO A 373 -9.17 -13.97 14.78
N VAL A 374 -10.17 -14.40 14.01
CA VAL A 374 -11.56 -14.52 14.49
C VAL A 374 -11.70 -15.50 15.66
N PRO A 375 -11.12 -16.72 15.63
CA PRO A 375 -11.21 -17.66 16.76
C PRO A 375 -10.62 -17.13 18.08
N ALA A 376 -9.77 -16.10 18.06
CA ALA A 376 -9.21 -15.48 19.26
C ALA A 376 -10.16 -14.46 19.92
N HIS A 377 -11.39 -14.30 19.41
CA HIS A 377 -12.36 -13.41 20.01
C HIS A 377 -12.81 -13.94 21.39
N PRO A 378 -12.76 -13.13 22.47
CA PRO A 378 -13.04 -13.59 23.84
C PRO A 378 -14.43 -14.18 24.08
N VAL A 379 -15.38 -13.90 23.18
CA VAL A 379 -16.75 -14.47 23.28
C VAL A 379 -16.75 -16.00 23.22
N PHE A 380 -15.74 -16.61 22.58
CA PHE A 380 -15.67 -18.06 22.43
C PHE A 380 -15.25 -18.78 23.70
N ASP A 381 -14.58 -18.09 24.64
CA ASP A 381 -14.11 -18.68 25.91
C ASP A 381 -15.29 -19.14 26.79
N SER A 382 -16.39 -18.39 26.78
CA SER A 382 -17.58 -18.66 27.60
C SER A 382 -18.73 -19.29 26.81
N ALA A 383 -18.72 -19.20 25.48
CA ALA A 383 -19.73 -19.81 24.63
C ALA A 383 -19.76 -21.36 24.73
N ARG A 384 -20.86 -21.95 24.30
CA ARG A 384 -21.05 -23.41 24.15
C ARG A 384 -21.50 -23.77 22.75
N ARG A 385 -22.27 -22.90 22.10
CA ARG A 385 -22.80 -23.14 20.75
C ARG A 385 -22.60 -21.95 19.83
N VAL A 386 -22.06 -22.22 18.64
CA VAL A 386 -21.86 -21.25 17.56
C VAL A 386 -22.73 -21.63 16.36
N VAL A 387 -23.42 -20.66 15.76
CA VAL A 387 -24.14 -20.82 14.50
C VAL A 387 -23.43 -20.00 13.43
N ASP A 388 -22.94 -20.67 12.39
CA ASP A 388 -22.35 -20.05 11.21
C ASP A 388 -23.44 -20.00 10.11
N ILE A 389 -23.91 -18.79 9.80
CA ILE A 389 -25.05 -18.55 8.90
C ILE A 389 -24.52 -18.32 7.49
N ALA A 390 -24.94 -19.17 6.55
CA ALA A 390 -24.42 -19.21 5.19
C ALA A 390 -22.87 -19.33 5.17
N GLY A 391 -22.33 -20.15 6.07
CA GLY A 391 -20.89 -20.30 6.28
C GLY A 391 -20.12 -21.01 5.15
N GLY A 392 -20.75 -21.26 4.00
CA GLY A 392 -20.15 -21.90 2.84
C GLY A 392 -19.63 -23.30 3.15
N ASN A 393 -18.36 -23.55 2.81
CA ASN A 393 -17.68 -24.82 3.09
C ASN A 393 -17.31 -25.02 4.59
N GLY A 394 -17.75 -24.14 5.49
CA GLY A 394 -17.53 -24.25 6.93
C GLY A 394 -16.10 -23.96 7.38
N ALA A 395 -15.26 -23.35 6.55
CA ALA A 395 -13.86 -23.07 6.90
C ALA A 395 -13.71 -22.21 8.17
N LEU A 396 -14.52 -21.15 8.33
CA LEU A 396 -14.48 -20.31 9.52
C LEU A 396 -14.95 -21.08 10.76
N LEU A 397 -16.12 -21.74 10.69
CA LEU A 397 -16.61 -22.58 11.77
C LEU A 397 -15.61 -23.65 12.18
N GLY A 398 -14.98 -24.34 11.21
CA GLY A 398 -13.93 -25.33 11.47
C GLY A 398 -12.79 -24.76 12.29
N ARG A 399 -12.27 -23.57 11.93
CA ARG A 399 -11.20 -22.89 12.66
C ARG A 399 -11.62 -22.53 14.09
N ILE A 400 -12.86 -22.07 14.28
CA ILE A 400 -13.41 -21.78 15.62
C ILE A 400 -13.49 -23.06 16.45
N LEU A 401 -14.05 -24.14 15.91
CA LEU A 401 -14.22 -25.41 16.60
C LEU A 401 -12.89 -26.11 16.90
N THR A 402 -11.88 -25.99 16.03
CA THR A 402 -10.53 -26.51 16.27
C THR A 402 -9.84 -25.75 17.40
N ALA A 403 -9.96 -24.42 17.44
CA ALA A 403 -9.36 -23.59 18.48
C ALA A 403 -10.03 -23.79 19.86
N HIS A 404 -11.31 -24.16 19.88
CA HIS A 404 -12.13 -24.27 21.09
C HIS A 404 -12.82 -25.63 21.19
N PRO A 405 -12.16 -26.66 21.78
CA PRO A 405 -12.69 -28.02 21.84
C PRO A 405 -14.02 -28.17 22.60
N HIS A 406 -14.34 -27.22 23.50
CA HIS A 406 -15.60 -27.20 24.27
C HIS A 406 -16.80 -26.70 23.46
N LEU A 407 -16.60 -26.11 22.28
CA LEU A 407 -17.67 -25.60 21.45
C LEU A 407 -18.30 -26.68 20.58
N THR A 408 -19.61 -26.52 20.36
CA THR A 408 -20.38 -27.18 19.32
C THR A 408 -20.79 -26.16 18.27
N GLY A 409 -20.87 -26.59 17.02
CA GLY A 409 -21.20 -25.76 15.86
C GLY A 409 -22.51 -26.15 15.21
N VAL A 410 -23.13 -25.19 14.55
CA VAL A 410 -24.19 -25.42 13.57
C VAL A 410 -23.82 -24.65 12.31
N LEU A 411 -23.74 -25.34 11.19
CA LEU A 411 -23.62 -24.71 9.88
C LEU A 411 -24.98 -24.67 9.21
N LEU A 412 -25.52 -23.47 8.99
CA LEU A 412 -26.70 -23.25 8.17
C LEU A 412 -26.26 -22.91 6.75
N GLU A 413 -26.64 -23.71 5.76
CA GLU A 413 -26.30 -23.49 4.36
C GLU A 413 -27.33 -24.13 3.42
N ARG A 414 -27.26 -23.75 2.15
CA ARG A 414 -28.09 -24.32 1.09
C ARG A 414 -27.74 -25.81 0.90
N PRO A 415 -28.72 -26.66 0.51
CA PRO A 415 -28.53 -28.10 0.40
C PRO A 415 -27.31 -28.55 -0.43
N HIS A 416 -27.03 -27.86 -1.55
CA HIS A 416 -25.94 -28.23 -2.45
C HIS A 416 -24.54 -27.93 -1.89
N VAL A 417 -24.40 -26.96 -0.97
CA VAL A 417 -23.12 -26.57 -0.35
C VAL A 417 -22.74 -27.51 0.78
N LEU A 418 -23.73 -28.04 1.52
CA LEU A 418 -23.50 -28.87 2.71
C LEU A 418 -22.65 -30.12 2.46
N ALA A 419 -22.68 -30.69 1.26
CA ALA A 419 -21.83 -31.84 0.92
C ALA A 419 -20.33 -31.48 0.95
N GLY A 420 -19.95 -30.31 0.44
CA GLY A 420 -18.59 -29.79 0.50
C GLY A 420 -18.18 -29.43 1.93
N ALA A 421 -19.07 -28.78 2.67
CA ALA A 421 -18.82 -28.41 4.05
C ALA A 421 -18.58 -29.60 4.98
N ARG A 422 -19.35 -30.69 4.83
CA ARG A 422 -19.15 -31.94 5.58
C ARG A 422 -17.76 -32.52 5.36
N ARG A 423 -17.26 -32.52 4.12
CA ARG A 423 -15.89 -32.99 3.82
C ARG A 423 -14.84 -32.12 4.49
N SER A 424 -14.98 -30.80 4.35
CA SER A 424 -14.07 -29.81 4.94
C SER A 424 -13.98 -29.93 6.47
N LEU A 425 -15.13 -29.98 7.15
CA LEU A 425 -15.20 -30.10 8.61
C LEU A 425 -14.78 -31.49 9.12
N ALA A 426 -14.95 -32.55 8.33
CA ALA A 426 -14.40 -33.86 8.65
C ALA A 426 -12.87 -33.87 8.61
N VAL A 427 -12.26 -33.25 7.58
CA VAL A 427 -10.80 -33.08 7.50
C VAL A 427 -10.26 -32.27 8.68
N ALA A 428 -11.01 -31.26 9.13
CA ALA A 428 -10.66 -30.46 10.32
C ALA A 428 -10.93 -31.18 11.67
N GLY A 429 -11.42 -32.43 11.67
CA GLY A 429 -11.72 -33.19 12.89
C GLY A 429 -12.91 -32.64 13.70
N CYS A 430 -13.81 -31.89 13.06
CA CYS A 430 -14.91 -31.18 13.72
C CYS A 430 -16.30 -31.74 13.40
N ALA A 431 -16.41 -32.76 12.54
CA ALA A 431 -17.69 -33.29 12.05
C ALA A 431 -18.67 -33.69 13.18
N GLU A 432 -18.21 -34.42 14.20
CA GLU A 432 -19.04 -34.89 15.32
C GLU A 432 -19.55 -33.76 16.22
N ARG A 433 -18.89 -32.59 16.21
CA ARG A 433 -19.26 -31.40 16.98
C ARG A 433 -20.06 -30.39 16.17
N CYS A 434 -20.37 -30.70 14.90
CA CYS A 434 -21.06 -29.81 14.00
C CYS A 434 -22.38 -30.41 13.53
N ALA A 435 -23.48 -29.73 13.82
CA ALA A 435 -24.76 -29.98 13.16
C ALA A 435 -24.81 -29.25 11.81
N TYR A 436 -25.56 -29.79 10.86
CA TYR A 436 -25.74 -29.22 9.53
C TYR A 436 -27.22 -28.97 9.30
N VAL A 437 -27.60 -27.72 9.07
CA VAL A 437 -28.98 -27.31 8.80
C VAL A 437 -29.07 -26.87 7.35
N ALA A 438 -29.93 -27.55 6.59
CA ALA A 438 -30.25 -27.15 5.23
C ALA A 438 -31.37 -26.11 5.27
N GLY A 439 -31.10 -24.90 4.76
CA GLY A 439 -32.08 -23.81 4.80
C GLY A 439 -31.57 -22.53 4.18
N ASP A 440 -32.33 -21.45 4.37
CA ASP A 440 -32.00 -20.08 4.02
C ASP A 440 -32.01 -19.19 5.28
N PHE A 441 -31.85 -17.88 5.14
CA PHE A 441 -31.77 -16.92 6.25
C PHE A 441 -33.00 -16.88 7.16
N ALA A 442 -34.16 -17.43 6.75
CA ALA A 442 -35.33 -17.56 7.61
C ALA A 442 -35.23 -18.74 8.60
N ASP A 443 -34.31 -19.68 8.36
CA ASP A 443 -34.17 -20.94 9.11
C ASP A 443 -33.05 -20.87 10.17
N VAL A 444 -32.65 -19.66 10.58
CA VAL A 444 -31.58 -19.44 11.56
C VAL A 444 -31.88 -20.19 12.87
N PRO A 445 -31.06 -21.18 13.27
CA PRO A 445 -31.34 -21.97 14.45
C PRO A 445 -31.30 -21.14 15.74
N PRO A 446 -32.33 -21.21 16.62
CA PRO A 446 -32.35 -20.45 17.85
C PRO A 446 -31.44 -21.04 18.93
N GLY A 447 -31.16 -20.25 19.98
CA GLY A 447 -30.58 -20.74 21.23
C GLY A 447 -29.06 -20.95 21.22
N ALA A 448 -28.33 -20.32 20.30
CA ALA A 448 -26.87 -20.27 20.33
C ALA A 448 -26.33 -19.06 21.09
N ASP A 449 -25.07 -19.12 21.52
CA ASP A 449 -24.41 -18.03 22.24
C ASP A 449 -23.73 -17.05 21.27
N VAL A 450 -23.29 -17.56 20.11
CA VAL A 450 -22.64 -16.78 19.06
C VAL A 450 -23.25 -17.12 17.72
N TYR A 451 -23.59 -16.08 16.97
CA TYR A 451 -24.00 -16.14 15.56
C TYR A 451 -22.92 -15.47 14.73
N VAL A 452 -22.63 -16.02 13.55
CA VAL A 452 -21.59 -15.51 12.65
C VAL A 452 -22.20 -15.28 11.27
N LEU A 453 -21.95 -14.09 10.72
CA LEU A 453 -22.17 -13.74 9.32
C LEU A 453 -20.84 -13.27 8.74
N ALA A 454 -20.22 -14.07 7.88
CA ALA A 454 -18.91 -13.75 7.32
C ALA A 454 -18.98 -13.64 5.79
N ARG A 455 -18.78 -12.43 5.26
CA ARG A 455 -18.92 -12.10 3.82
C ARG A 455 -20.30 -12.48 3.29
N ILE A 456 -21.33 -12.00 3.98
CA ILE A 456 -22.73 -12.28 3.66
C ILE A 456 -23.46 -11.00 3.32
N LEU A 457 -23.39 -10.00 4.21
CA LEU A 457 -24.18 -8.78 4.05
C LEU A 457 -23.73 -7.96 2.85
N HIS A 458 -22.46 -8.08 2.45
CA HIS A 458 -21.95 -7.38 1.28
C HIS A 458 -22.52 -7.90 -0.06
N ASP A 459 -23.09 -9.11 -0.08
CA ASP A 459 -23.70 -9.69 -1.29
C ASP A 459 -25.09 -9.11 -1.59
N TRP A 460 -25.69 -8.43 -0.61
CA TRP A 460 -27.11 -8.06 -0.65
C TRP A 460 -27.33 -6.54 -0.57
N ASP A 461 -28.49 -6.11 -1.03
CA ASP A 461 -28.98 -4.75 -0.80
C ASP A 461 -29.40 -4.53 0.66
N ASP A 462 -29.74 -3.28 1.00
CA ASP A 462 -30.07 -2.91 2.37
C ASP A 462 -31.35 -3.56 2.88
N ASP A 463 -32.35 -3.79 2.02
CA ASP A 463 -33.63 -4.38 2.43
C ASP A 463 -33.47 -5.86 2.78
N ARG A 464 -32.73 -6.60 1.95
CA ARG A 464 -32.38 -7.99 2.23
C ARG A 464 -31.42 -8.09 3.42
N CYS A 465 -30.46 -7.18 3.60
CA CYS A 465 -29.66 -7.12 4.81
C CYS A 465 -30.52 -6.95 6.08
N ARG A 466 -31.50 -6.04 6.07
CA ARG A 466 -32.44 -5.87 7.20
C ARG A 466 -33.23 -7.14 7.48
N GLU A 467 -33.67 -7.86 6.45
CA GLU A 467 -34.35 -9.15 6.62
C GLU A 467 -33.46 -10.20 7.28
N ILE A 468 -32.23 -10.39 6.76
CA ILE A 468 -31.24 -11.32 7.32
C ILE A 468 -30.96 -11.00 8.79
N LEU A 469 -30.69 -9.72 9.09
CA LEU A 469 -30.38 -9.28 10.44
C LEU A 469 -31.57 -9.44 11.40
N ARG A 470 -32.81 -9.26 10.94
CA ARG A 470 -34.02 -9.51 11.76
C ARG A 470 -34.14 -10.99 12.12
N HIS A 471 -33.94 -11.90 11.16
CA HIS A 471 -33.95 -13.34 11.46
C HIS A 471 -32.86 -13.74 12.46
N CYS A 472 -31.67 -13.13 12.36
CA CYS A 472 -30.63 -13.31 13.38
C CYS A 472 -31.10 -12.81 14.74
N ALA A 473 -31.64 -11.59 14.81
CA ALA A 473 -32.11 -10.99 16.06
C ALA A 473 -33.25 -11.78 16.73
N ASP A 474 -34.15 -12.37 15.94
CA ASP A 474 -35.25 -13.21 16.44
C ASP A 474 -34.77 -14.56 16.99
N ALA A 475 -33.75 -15.15 16.37
CA ALA A 475 -33.15 -16.41 16.82
C ALA A 475 -32.25 -16.23 18.06
N MET A 476 -31.67 -15.05 18.24
CA MET A 476 -30.70 -14.72 19.29
C MET A 476 -31.34 -14.59 20.69
N PRO A 477 -30.91 -15.40 21.67
CA PRO A 477 -31.13 -15.10 23.09
C PRO A 477 -30.58 -13.73 23.49
N ALA A 478 -31.05 -13.16 24.60
CA ALA A 478 -30.62 -11.84 25.07
C ALA A 478 -29.11 -11.74 25.37
N HIS A 479 -28.48 -12.85 25.77
CA HIS A 479 -27.04 -12.90 26.04
C HIS A 479 -26.18 -13.13 24.79
N ALA A 480 -26.80 -13.49 23.66
CA ALA A 480 -26.08 -13.89 22.46
C ALA A 480 -25.38 -12.72 21.78
N THR A 481 -24.32 -13.06 21.05
CA THR A 481 -23.50 -12.13 20.29
C THR A 481 -23.58 -12.47 18.81
N LEU A 482 -23.76 -11.45 17.97
CA LEU A 482 -23.60 -11.55 16.52
C LEU A 482 -22.21 -11.01 16.14
N LEU A 483 -21.44 -11.83 15.45
CA LEU A 483 -20.17 -11.45 14.85
C LEU A 483 -20.36 -11.31 13.33
N ILE A 484 -20.03 -10.14 12.79
CA ILE A 484 -20.09 -9.88 11.36
C ILE A 484 -18.66 -9.66 10.86
N VAL A 485 -18.24 -10.39 9.83
CA VAL A 485 -16.92 -10.22 9.21
C VAL A 485 -17.11 -9.71 7.79
N GLU A 486 -16.78 -8.44 7.57
CA GLU A 486 -16.99 -7.76 6.29
C GLU A 486 -15.83 -6.79 6.01
N ARG A 487 -15.74 -6.27 4.78
CA ARG A 487 -14.90 -5.10 4.53
C ARG A 487 -15.68 -3.84 4.84
N VAL A 488 -15.01 -2.86 5.45
CA VAL A 488 -15.64 -1.60 5.83
C VAL A 488 -15.04 -0.49 5.01
N LEU A 489 -15.89 0.29 4.34
CA LEU A 489 -15.45 1.41 3.52
C LEU A 489 -14.82 2.51 4.38
N PRO A 490 -13.64 3.04 3.99
CA PRO A 490 -13.05 4.21 4.63
C PRO A 490 -13.88 5.46 4.32
N THR A 491 -13.89 6.41 5.25
CA THR A 491 -14.64 7.68 5.12
C THR A 491 -13.76 8.88 4.80
N ASP A 492 -12.45 8.71 4.84
CA ASP A 492 -11.42 9.75 4.68
C ASP A 492 -10.77 9.74 3.27
N GLY A 493 -11.25 8.87 2.37
CA GLY A 493 -10.68 8.70 1.04
C GLY A 493 -9.35 7.92 1.02
N ALA A 494 -8.95 7.30 2.12
CA ALA A 494 -7.78 6.43 2.15
C ALA A 494 -7.92 5.28 1.15
N ALA A 495 -6.79 4.87 0.56
CA ALA A 495 -6.75 3.69 -0.28
C ALA A 495 -7.11 2.45 0.55
N SER A 496 -8.11 1.69 0.08
CA SER A 496 -8.54 0.46 0.74
C SER A 496 -8.98 -0.58 -0.30
N LEU A 497 -8.71 -1.85 -0.02
CA LEU A 497 -9.27 -2.96 -0.77
C LEU A 497 -10.80 -2.96 -0.72
N ALA A 498 -11.42 -2.43 0.36
CA ALA A 498 -12.87 -2.31 0.46
C ALA A 498 -13.47 -1.54 -0.73
N THR A 499 -12.80 -0.47 -1.20
CA THR A 499 -13.26 0.32 -2.34
C THR A 499 -13.22 -0.48 -3.66
N ALA A 500 -12.18 -1.30 -3.86
CA ALA A 500 -12.11 -2.17 -5.03
C ALA A 500 -13.15 -3.30 -4.97
N TRP A 501 -13.39 -3.82 -3.76
CA TRP A 501 -14.40 -4.86 -3.52
C TRP A 501 -15.83 -4.35 -3.66
N ASP A 502 -16.11 -3.09 -3.33
CA ASP A 502 -17.43 -2.48 -3.54
C ASP A 502 -17.82 -2.51 -5.02
N LEU A 503 -16.87 -2.17 -5.91
CA LEU A 503 -17.05 -2.28 -7.35
C LEU A 503 -17.27 -3.73 -7.80
N HIS A 504 -16.57 -4.68 -7.18
CA HIS A 504 -16.76 -6.10 -7.43
C HIS A 504 -18.15 -6.59 -7.00
N MET A 505 -18.65 -6.16 -5.84
CA MET A 505 -19.99 -6.50 -5.35
C MET A 505 -21.06 -5.96 -6.29
N MET A 506 -20.95 -4.69 -6.69
CA MET A 506 -21.84 -4.06 -7.66
C MET A 506 -21.88 -4.83 -8.98
N CYS A 507 -20.73 -5.24 -9.52
CA CYS A 507 -20.67 -5.99 -10.77
C CYS A 507 -21.26 -7.39 -10.65
N ASN A 508 -20.95 -8.13 -9.58
CA ASN A 508 -21.15 -9.57 -9.58
C ASN A 508 -22.41 -10.05 -8.87
N VAL A 509 -22.92 -9.31 -7.88
CA VAL A 509 -24.03 -9.76 -7.03
C VAL A 509 -25.07 -8.67 -6.75
N GLY A 510 -24.81 -7.42 -7.15
CA GLY A 510 -25.73 -6.30 -6.90
C GLY A 510 -25.69 -5.78 -5.45
N GLY A 511 -24.86 -6.40 -4.61
CA GLY A 511 -24.53 -5.98 -3.26
C GLY A 511 -23.58 -4.77 -3.20
N ARG A 512 -23.03 -4.51 -2.02
CA ARG A 512 -22.14 -3.37 -1.74
C ARG A 512 -21.35 -3.54 -0.45
N GLU A 513 -20.16 -2.97 -0.43
CA GLU A 513 -19.45 -2.73 0.82
C GLU A 513 -20.05 -1.49 1.51
N ARG A 514 -19.90 -1.39 2.82
CA ARG A 514 -20.58 -0.36 3.63
C ARG A 514 -19.63 0.28 4.64
N THR A 515 -19.93 1.52 5.01
CA THR A 515 -19.21 2.20 6.10
C THR A 515 -19.66 1.65 7.45
N LEU A 516 -18.85 1.86 8.49
CA LEU A 516 -19.18 1.45 9.85
C LEU A 516 -20.52 2.06 10.32
N ALA A 517 -20.75 3.33 10.02
CA ALA A 517 -21.98 4.04 10.35
C ALA A 517 -23.20 3.45 9.62
N HIS A 518 -23.02 2.93 8.39
CA HIS A 518 -24.09 2.26 7.65
C HIS A 518 -24.39 0.90 8.27
N TYR A 519 -23.38 0.08 8.59
CA TYR A 519 -23.61 -1.16 9.34
C TYR A 519 -24.33 -0.93 10.67
N ALA A 520 -23.94 0.10 11.43
CA ALA A 520 -24.60 0.46 12.68
C ALA A 520 -26.10 0.76 12.48
N ARG A 521 -26.47 1.49 11.41
CA ARG A 521 -27.88 1.74 11.07
C ARG A 521 -28.63 0.47 10.68
N LEU A 522 -28.05 -0.40 9.87
CA LEU A 522 -28.68 -1.67 9.48
C LEU A 522 -28.91 -2.59 10.69
N LEU A 523 -27.98 -2.61 11.64
CA LEU A 523 -28.13 -3.33 12.89
C LEU A 523 -29.27 -2.72 13.73
N ASP A 524 -29.31 -1.41 13.88
CA ASP A 524 -30.35 -0.72 14.67
C ASP A 524 -31.76 -0.93 14.10
N ASP A 525 -31.90 -0.84 12.77
CA ASP A 525 -33.14 -1.16 12.03
C ASP A 525 -33.65 -2.59 12.32
N ALA A 526 -32.75 -3.51 12.69
CA ALA A 526 -33.05 -4.90 13.01
C ALA A 526 -33.15 -5.19 14.53
N GLY A 527 -33.07 -4.16 15.39
CA GLY A 527 -33.10 -4.32 16.85
C GLY A 527 -31.79 -4.86 17.45
N LEU A 528 -30.68 -4.63 16.76
CA LEU A 528 -29.32 -4.97 17.19
C LEU A 528 -28.51 -3.68 17.39
N SER A 529 -27.59 -3.68 18.34
CA SER A 529 -26.64 -2.58 18.56
C SER A 529 -25.21 -3.03 18.25
N LEU A 530 -24.49 -2.20 17.49
CA LEU A 530 -23.05 -2.36 17.29
C LEU A 530 -22.33 -1.97 18.59
N VAL A 531 -21.65 -2.93 19.22
CA VAL A 531 -20.96 -2.73 20.51
C VAL A 531 -19.45 -2.55 20.37
N GLY A 532 -18.88 -2.93 19.23
CA GLY A 532 -17.46 -2.75 18.95
C GLY A 532 -17.06 -3.27 17.58
N HIS A 533 -15.83 -2.97 17.18
CA HIS A 533 -15.23 -3.52 15.97
C HIS A 533 -13.72 -3.68 16.12
N ARG A 534 -13.12 -4.51 15.26
CA ARG A 534 -11.67 -4.75 15.22
C ARG A 534 -11.22 -5.00 13.79
N SER A 535 -10.11 -4.39 13.38
CA SER A 535 -9.49 -4.64 12.08
C SER A 535 -8.91 -6.07 12.00
N LEU A 536 -9.03 -6.66 10.82
CA LEU A 536 -8.50 -7.97 10.45
C LEU A 536 -7.57 -7.82 9.23
N PRO A 537 -6.75 -8.83 8.89
CA PRO A 537 -5.99 -8.85 7.65
C PRO A 537 -6.86 -8.65 6.40
N LEU A 538 -6.25 -8.17 5.31
CA LEU A 538 -6.91 -7.96 4.01
C LEU A 538 -8.09 -6.96 4.05
N ASP A 539 -7.95 -5.91 4.85
CA ASP A 539 -8.93 -4.82 5.09
C ASP A 539 -10.31 -5.28 5.56
N ALA A 540 -10.39 -6.47 6.14
CA ALA A 540 -11.61 -6.91 6.80
C ALA A 540 -11.74 -6.30 8.19
N THR A 541 -12.96 -6.29 8.69
CA THR A 541 -13.31 -5.83 10.02
C THR A 541 -14.26 -6.86 10.63
N LEU A 542 -13.96 -7.24 11.86
CA LEU A 542 -14.88 -7.95 12.73
C LEU A 542 -15.76 -6.92 13.45
N LEU A 543 -17.06 -6.93 13.20
CA LEU A 543 -18.05 -6.15 13.92
C LEU A 543 -18.71 -7.03 14.98
N HIS A 544 -18.89 -6.49 16.17
CA HIS A 544 -19.56 -7.14 17.28
C HIS A 544 -20.90 -6.44 17.52
N ALA A 545 -22.01 -7.18 17.40
CA ALA A 545 -23.34 -6.71 17.70
C ALA A 545 -24.07 -7.57 18.74
N ARG A 546 -25.04 -6.97 19.43
CA ARG A 546 -25.92 -7.63 20.42
C ARG A 546 -27.36 -7.14 20.24
N ARG A 547 -28.33 -7.86 20.81
CA ARG A 547 -29.72 -7.35 20.85
C ARG A 547 -29.79 -6.05 21.64
N THR A 548 -30.49 -5.06 21.09
CA THR A 548 -30.75 -3.80 21.79
C THR A 548 -31.61 -4.10 23.02
N ALA A 549 -31.17 -3.64 24.19
CA ALA A 549 -31.95 -3.77 25.41
C ALA A 549 -33.26 -2.99 25.22
N ARG A 550 -34.41 -3.69 25.25
CA ARG A 550 -35.70 -2.99 25.34
C ARG A 550 -35.76 -2.32 26.71
N PRO A 551 -36.14 -1.04 26.81
CA PRO A 551 -36.46 -0.46 28.11
C PRO A 551 -37.60 -1.30 28.70
N ASP A 552 -37.45 -1.75 29.94
CA ASP A 552 -38.54 -2.37 30.69
C ASP A 552 -39.68 -1.35 30.73
N VAL A 553 -40.73 -1.61 29.96
CA VAL A 553 -42.02 -0.94 30.15
C VAL A 553 -42.65 -1.64 31.34
N THR A 554 -42.25 -1.22 32.54
CA THR A 554 -42.97 -1.54 33.77
C THR A 554 -44.33 -0.83 33.70
N GLY A 555 -45.35 -1.60 33.30
CA GLY A 555 -46.76 -1.25 33.46
C GLY A 555 -47.27 -1.56 34.86
#